data_AF-A0A6I7X475-F1
#
_entry.id   AF-A0A6I7X475-F1
#
_cell.length_a   1.000
_cell.length_b   1.000
_cell.length_c   1.000
_cell.angle_alpha   90.00
_cell.angle_beta   90.00
_cell.angle_gamma   90.00
#
_symmetry.space_group_name_H-M   'P 1'
#
loop_
_entity.id
_entity.type
_entity.pdbx_description
1 polymer ?
#
loop_
_entity_poly.entity_id
_entity_poly.type
_entity_poly.pdbx_seq_one_letter_code
_entity_poly.pdbx_strand_id
1 'polypeptide(L)'
;MILSKTKAFKRDEQKVKVSDKHFTKLIEVLYCLAQAKPLAPEFKDHALMGDWSDFRECHISGDLLLIYQVGEISIKLVRLGSHNQLFKG
;
A
#
# COMPACT_ATOMS: atom_id res chain seq x y z
N MET A 1 -4.02 -13.05 -6.90
CA MET A 1 -2.64 -12.53 -6.77
C MET A 1 -2.01 -12.99 -5.47
N ILE A 2 -0.76 -13.45 -5.50
CA ILE A 2 0.02 -13.77 -4.30
C ILE A 2 0.53 -12.46 -3.69
N LEU A 3 0.27 -12.23 -2.39
CA LEU A 3 0.81 -11.07 -1.69
C LEU A 3 2.24 -11.37 -1.22
N SER A 4 3.19 -10.50 -1.55
CA SER A 4 4.56 -10.55 -1.05
C SER A 4 4.94 -9.23 -0.38
N LYS A 5 5.83 -9.27 0.61
CA LYS A 5 6.27 -8.09 1.38
C LYS A 5 7.76 -7.84 1.17
N THR A 6 8.15 -6.61 0.84
CA THR A 6 9.57 -6.23 0.83
C THR A 6 10.13 -6.14 2.26
N LYS A 7 11.46 -6.11 2.39
CA LYS A 7 12.12 -5.83 3.67
C LYS A 7 11.83 -4.41 4.18
N ALA A 8 11.53 -3.46 3.30
CA ALA A 8 11.17 -2.10 3.69
C ALA A 8 9.76 -2.09 4.28
N PHE A 9 8.78 -2.66 3.58
CA PHE A 9 7.41 -2.82 4.08
C PHE A 9 7.36 -3.49 5.46
N LYS A 10 8.10 -4.59 5.67
CA LYS A 10 8.12 -5.26 6.98
C LYS A 10 8.63 -4.36 8.12
N ARG A 11 9.63 -3.51 7.84
CA ARG A 11 10.17 -2.54 8.80
C ARG A 11 9.19 -1.39 9.04
N ASP A 12 8.52 -0.95 7.99
CA ASP A 12 7.49 0.08 8.05
C ASP A 12 6.29 -0.38 8.89
N GLU A 13 5.78 -1.59 8.63
CA GLU A 13 4.66 -2.22 9.36
C GLU A 13 4.91 -2.33 10.87
N GLN A 14 6.18 -2.48 11.28
CA GLN A 14 6.58 -2.48 12.70
C GLN A 14 6.64 -1.09 13.32
N LYS A 15 6.86 -0.04 12.51
CA LYS A 15 7.02 1.35 12.98
C LYS A 15 5.72 2.14 12.98
N VAL A 16 4.83 1.83 12.04
CA VAL A 16 3.55 2.51 11.90
C VAL A 16 2.66 2.18 13.10
N LYS A 17 2.10 3.21 13.73
CA LYS A 17 1.01 3.03 14.69
C LYS A 17 -0.29 2.80 13.93
N VAL A 18 -0.72 1.55 13.86
CA VAL A 18 -1.95 1.13 13.21
C VAL A 18 -3.09 1.20 14.24
N SER A 19 -4.08 2.06 14.00
CA SER A 19 -5.34 2.05 14.76
C SER A 19 -6.25 0.94 14.23
N ASP A 20 -7.32 0.59 14.97
CA ASP A 20 -8.30 -0.39 14.49
C ASP A 20 -8.90 0.00 13.13
N LYS A 21 -9.15 1.30 12.92
CA LYS A 21 -9.61 1.82 11.63
C LYS A 21 -8.58 1.60 10.52
N HIS A 22 -7.29 1.84 10.80
CA HIS A 22 -6.22 1.59 9.84
C HIS A 22 -6.13 0.10 9.51
N PHE A 23 -6.24 -0.77 10.52
CA PHE A 23 -6.16 -2.21 10.36
C PHE A 23 -7.30 -2.73 9.49
N THR A 24 -8.54 -2.38 9.80
CA THR A 24 -9.72 -2.82 9.02
C THR A 24 -9.60 -2.40 7.55
N LYS A 25 -9.26 -1.12 7.28
CA LYS A 25 -9.08 -0.64 5.92
C LYS A 25 -7.89 -1.27 5.21
N LEU A 26 -6.81 -1.57 5.92
CA LEU A 26 -5.67 -2.28 5.35
C LEU A 26 -6.07 -3.69 4.91
N ILE A 27 -6.82 -4.42 5.74
CA ILE A 27 -7.30 -5.77 5.39
C ILE A 27 -8.23 -5.72 4.16
N GLU A 28 -9.12 -4.74 4.08
CA GLU A 28 -9.99 -4.55 2.91
C GLU A 28 -9.18 -4.34 1.62
N VAL A 29 -8.20 -3.43 1.65
CA VAL A 29 -7.30 -3.19 0.51
C VAL A 29 -6.54 -4.46 0.13
N LEU A 30 -5.94 -5.15 1.09
CA LEU A 30 -5.18 -6.38 0.84
C LEU A 30 -6.06 -7.49 0.26
N TYR A 31 -7.30 -7.63 0.73
CA TYR A 31 -8.27 -8.58 0.18
C TYR A 31 -8.58 -8.27 -1.28
N CYS A 32 -8.90 -7.02 -1.61
CA CYS A 32 -9.18 -6.62 -2.99
C CYS A 32 -7.98 -6.86 -3.91
N LEU A 33 -6.77 -6.48 -3.49
CA LEU A 33 -5.54 -6.71 -4.25
C LEU A 33 -5.26 -8.20 -4.46
N ALA A 34 -5.44 -9.03 -3.43
CA ALA A 34 -5.28 -10.48 -3.55
C ALA A 34 -6.27 -11.09 -4.54
N GLN A 35 -7.47 -10.51 -4.67
CA GLN A 35 -8.50 -10.95 -5.61
C GLN A 35 -8.44 -10.29 -6.99
N ALA A 36 -7.42 -9.45 -7.26
CA ALA A 36 -7.33 -8.64 -8.48
C ALA A 36 -8.59 -7.80 -8.75
N LYS A 37 -9.24 -7.33 -7.67
CA LYS A 37 -10.42 -6.45 -7.75
C LYS A 37 -9.99 -4.99 -7.64
N PRO A 38 -10.72 -4.06 -8.29
CA PRO A 38 -10.46 -2.64 -8.14
C PRO A 38 -10.67 -2.20 -6.69
N LEU A 39 -9.85 -1.24 -6.24
CA LEU A 39 -10.04 -0.58 -4.96
C LEU A 39 -11.18 0.44 -5.03
N ALA A 40 -11.93 0.60 -3.94
CA ALA A 40 -12.96 1.63 -3.85
C ALA A 40 -12.34 3.04 -4.03
N PRO A 41 -13.07 4.02 -4.61
CA PRO A 41 -12.54 5.36 -4.90
C PRO A 41 -11.96 6.09 -3.68
N GLU A 42 -12.47 5.79 -2.48
CA GLU A 42 -12.00 6.34 -1.21
C GLU A 42 -10.53 6.02 -0.88
N PHE A 43 -9.99 4.92 -1.41
CA PHE A 43 -8.59 4.56 -1.24
C PHE A 43 -7.68 5.35 -2.20
N LYS A 44 -8.23 6.14 -3.13
CA LYS A 44 -7.48 7.03 -4.04
C LYS A 44 -6.31 6.33 -4.73
N ASP A 45 -6.53 5.10 -5.18
CA ASP A 45 -5.52 4.31 -5.87
C ASP A 45 -5.09 4.98 -7.18
N HIS A 46 -3.79 5.20 -7.35
CA HIS A 46 -3.22 5.81 -8.55
C HIS A 46 -1.80 5.31 -8.82
N ALA A 47 -1.38 5.39 -10.08
CA ALA A 47 0.00 5.13 -10.45
C ALA A 47 0.89 6.29 -9.98
N LEU A 48 2.07 5.96 -9.46
CA LEU A 48 3.11 6.96 -9.20
C LEU A 48 3.76 7.38 -10.53
N MET A 49 4.55 8.46 -10.49
CA MET A 49 5.18 9.06 -11.67
C MET A 49 6.72 8.97 -11.61
N GLY A 50 7.38 9.21 -12.75
CA GLY A 50 8.84 9.20 -12.86
C GLY A 50 9.42 7.81 -12.63
N ASP A 51 10.51 7.72 -11.86
CA ASP A 51 11.20 6.46 -11.52
C ASP A 51 10.30 5.45 -10.77
N TRP A 52 9.13 5.91 -10.31
CA TRP A 52 8.14 5.09 -9.61
C TRP A 52 6.95 4.70 -10.51
N SER A 53 7.03 4.85 -11.83
CA SER A 53 5.93 4.56 -12.77
C SER A 53 5.34 3.15 -12.66
N ASP A 54 6.16 2.17 -12.26
CA ASP A 54 5.76 0.77 -12.11
C ASP A 54 5.08 0.49 -10.76
N PHE A 55 4.92 1.52 -9.93
CA PHE A 55 4.34 1.44 -8.60
C PHE A 55 3.01 2.18 -8.53
N ARG A 56 2.18 1.75 -7.59
CA ARG A 56 0.91 2.35 -7.26
C ARG A 56 0.91 2.76 -5.80
N GLU A 57 0.14 3.80 -5.50
CA GLU A 57 -0.11 4.26 -4.15
C GLU A 57 -1.62 4.31 -3.90
N CYS A 58 -2.02 3.85 -2.72
CA CYS A 58 -3.36 4.09 -2.20
C CYS A 58 -3.33 4.56 -0.74
N HIS A 59 -4.30 5.39 -0.38
CA HIS A 59 -4.58 5.79 0.99
C HIS A 59 -5.28 4.66 1.72
N ILE A 60 -4.73 4.19 2.84
CA ILE A 60 -5.42 3.24 3.72
C ILE A 60 -6.43 4.00 4.59
N SER A 61 -5.99 5.04 5.28
CA SER A 61 -6.83 5.90 6.11
C SER A 61 -6.05 7.12 6.57
N GLY A 62 -6.65 8.30 6.48
CA GLY A 62 -5.98 9.55 6.83
C GLY A 62 -4.71 9.73 6.01
N ASP A 63 -3.59 9.92 6.69
CA ASP A 63 -2.27 10.09 6.06
C ASP A 63 -1.53 8.75 5.86
N LEU A 64 -2.09 7.61 6.26
CA LEU A 64 -1.43 6.31 6.08
C LEU A 64 -1.59 5.82 4.64
N LEU A 65 -0.47 5.62 3.96
CA LEU A 65 -0.37 5.19 2.57
C LEU A 65 0.24 3.79 2.45
N LEU A 66 -0.19 3.05 1.43
CA LEU A 66 0.43 1.83 0.95
C LEU A 66 1.00 2.07 -0.45
N ILE A 67 2.29 1.80 -0.63
CA ILE A 67 2.91 1.72 -1.97
C ILE A 67 3.05 0.24 -2.34
N TYR A 68 2.56 -0.13 -3.51
CA TYR A 68 2.62 -1.50 -4.01
C TYR A 68 2.97 -1.56 -5.50
N GLN A 69 3.41 -2.73 -5.95
CA GLN A 69 3.72 -3.01 -7.34
C GLN A 69 2.88 -4.20 -7.81
N VAL A 70 2.30 -4.09 -9.00
CA VAL A 70 1.51 -5.15 -9.64
C VAL A 70 2.40 -5.93 -10.60
N GLY A 71 2.55 -7.23 -10.37
CA GLY A 71 3.17 -8.16 -11.31
C GLY A 71 2.14 -9.11 -11.92
N GLU A 72 2.60 -10.08 -12.72
CA GLU A 72 1.71 -11.02 -13.41
C GLU A 72 0.90 -11.92 -12.46
N ILE A 73 1.54 -12.45 -11.43
CA ILE A 73 0.92 -13.40 -10.48
C ILE A 73 0.93 -12.90 -9.03
N SER A 74 1.57 -11.76 -8.78
CA SER A 74 1.81 -11.26 -7.43
C SER A 74 1.58 -9.77 -7.29
N ILE A 75 1.22 -9.36 -6.07
CA ILE A 75 1.25 -7.97 -5.62
C ILE A 75 2.37 -7.87 -4.60
N LYS A 76 3.33 -6.99 -4.86
CA LYS A 76 4.43 -6.73 -3.94
C LYS A 76 4.09 -5.50 -3.11
N LEU A 77 3.95 -5.67 -1.80
CA LEU A 77 3.76 -4.58 -0.84
C LEU A 77 5.14 -3.97 -0.56
N VAL A 78 5.33 -2.70 -0.96
CA VAL A 78 6.66 -2.08 -1.08
C VAL A 78 6.98 -1.20 0.11
N ARG A 79 6.09 -0.28 0.48
CA ARG A 79 6.22 0.62 1.64
C ARG A 79 4.87 0.83 2.32
N LEU A 80 4.90 1.20 3.60
CA LEU A 80 3.73 1.60 4.37
C LEU A 80 4.12 2.81 5.24
N GLY A 81 3.31 3.85 5.31
CA GLY A 81 3.67 4.99 6.15
C GLY A 81 2.94 6.26 5.79
N SER A 82 3.23 7.33 6.53
CA SER A 82 2.72 8.66 6.21
C SER A 82 3.36 9.26 4.95
N HIS A 83 2.73 10.26 4.33
CA HIS A 83 3.36 11.00 3.22
C HIS A 83 4.79 11.45 3.57
N ASN A 84 4.98 12.01 4.77
CA ASN A 84 6.30 12.45 5.21
C ASN A 84 7.28 11.28 5.32
N GLN A 85 6.88 10.14 5.88
CA GLN A 85 7.77 8.96 6.01
C GLN A 85 8.17 8.33 4.67
N LEU A 86 7.34 8.51 3.64
CA LEU A 86 7.55 7.87 2.34
C LEU A 86 8.23 8.77 1.32
N PHE A 87 7.94 10.07 1.34
CA PHE A 87 8.38 11.02 0.29
C PHE A 87 9.20 12.21 0.81
N LYS A 88 9.28 12.42 2.12
CA LYS A 88 10.11 13.47 2.71
C LYS A 88 11.14 12.84 3.65
N GLY A 89 12.25 12.42 3.05
CA GLY A 89 13.48 12.01 3.71
C GLY A 89 14.65 12.71 3.06
#